data_AF-A0A212LP49-F1
#
_entry.id   AF-A0A212LP49-F1
#
_cell.length_a   1.000
_cell.length_b   1.000
_cell.length_c   1.000
_cell.angle_alpha   90.00
_cell.angle_beta   90.00
_cell.angle_gamma   90.00
#
_symmetry.space_group_name_H-M   'P 1'
#
loop_
_entity.id
_entity.type
_entity.pdbx_description
1 polymer ?
#
loop_
_entity_poly.entity_id
_entity_poly.type
_entity_poly.pdbx_seq_one_letter_code
_entity_poly.pdbx_strand_id
1 'polypeptide(L)' 'MGNYTREELEEALRAISSTIRKIEKVQEKPTLGKSQQTLITRRLKAMKIASELISREMENANYVEMS' A
#
# COMPACT_ATOMS: atom_id res chain seq x y z
N MET A 1 4.57 0.26 20.80
CA MET A 1 4.50 0.64 19.37
C MET A 1 3.90 2.03 19.34
N GLY A 2 4.48 2.97 18.60
CA GLY A 2 4.01 4.34 18.59
C GLY A 2 2.59 4.41 18.03
N ASN A 3 1.74 5.24 18.63
CA ASN A 3 0.44 5.56 18.06
C ASN A 3 0.70 6.42 16.82
N TYR A 4 0.28 5.95 15.66
CA TYR A 4 0.32 6.74 14.43
C TYR A 4 -0.86 7.72 14.44
N THR A 5 -0.66 8.95 13.98
CA THR A 5 -1.79 9.86 13.78
C THR A 5 -2.60 9.45 12.56
N ARG A 6 -3.86 9.88 12.51
CA ARG A 6 -4.70 9.66 11.34
C ARG A 6 -4.05 10.21 10.07
N GLU A 7 -3.47 11.40 10.14
CA GLU A 7 -2.80 12.07 9.03
C GLU A 7 -1.61 11.25 8.53
N GLU A 8 -0.82 10.65 9.42
CA GLU A 8 0.29 9.78 9.06
C GLU A 8 -0.20 8.53 8.32
N LEU A 9 -1.30 7.92 8.78
CA LEU A 9 -1.92 6.75 8.13
C LEU A 9 -2.50 7.11 6.75
N GLU A 10 -3.16 8.26 6.63
CA GLU A 10 -3.70 8.77 5.37
C GLU A 10 -2.58 9.10 4.36
N GLU A 11 -1.50 9.72 4.81
CA GLU A 11 -0.33 9.99 3.97
C GLU A 11 0.33 8.69 3.50
N ALA A 12 0.46 7.70 4.39
CA ALA A 12 1.00 6.39 4.05
C ALA A 12 0.12 5.68 2.99
N LEU A 13 -1.21 5.69 3.14
CA LEU A 13 -2.13 5.13 2.15
C LEU A 13 -2.00 5.84 0.79
N ARG A 14 -1.87 7.17 0.80
CA ARG A 14 -1.69 7.96 -0.43
C ARG A 14 -0.37 7.60 -1.14
N ALA A 15 0.72 7.45 -0.39
CA ALA A 15 2.02 7.06 -0.92
C ALA A 15 2.02 5.63 -1.50
N ILE A 16 1.41 4.68 -0.79
CA ILE A 16 1.27 3.29 -1.27
C ILE A 16 0.40 3.24 -2.52
N SER A 17 -0.73 3.95 -2.54
CA SER A 17 -1.63 4.01 -3.70
C SER A 17 -0.92 4.57 -4.94
N SER A 18 -0.09 5.61 -4.77
CA SER A 18 0.75 6.14 -5.84
C SER A 18 1.76 5.13 -6.36
N THR A 19 2.34 4.35 -5.45
CA THR A 19 3.32 3.30 -5.77
C THR A 19 2.66 2.14 -6.51
N ILE A 20 1.47 1.70 -6.09
CA ILE A 20 0.67 0.67 -6.77
C ILE A 20 0.39 1.09 -8.22
N ARG A 21 -0.10 2.31 -8.45
CA ARG A 21 -0.38 2.82 -9.81
C ARG A 21 0.87 2.81 -10.71
N LYS A 22 2.04 3.11 -10.15
CA LYS A 22 3.31 3.04 -10.89
C LYS A 22 3.67 1.60 -11.25
N ILE A 23 3.48 0.66 -10.32
CA ILE A 23 3.75 -0.77 -10.55
C ILE A 23 2.82 -1.33 -11.62
N GLU A 24 1.52 -1.00 -11.58
CA GLU A 24 0.52 -1.41 -12.57
C GLU A 24 0.89 -0.94 -13.98
N LYS A 25 1.26 0.34 -14.14
CA LYS A 25 1.76 0.87 -15.42
C LYS A 25 3.00 0.16 -15.94
N VAL A 26 3.87 -0.32 -15.06
CA VAL A 26 5.04 -1.11 -15.48
C VAL A 26 4.60 -2.50 -15.91
N GLN A 27 3.65 -3.11 -15.21
CA GLN A 27 3.11 -4.44 -15.51
C GLN A 27 2.45 -4.52 -16.89
N GLU A 28 1.84 -3.43 -17.36
CA GLU A 28 1.25 -3.32 -18.70
C GLU A 28 2.28 -3.33 -19.85
N LYS A 29 3.58 -3.22 -19.55
CA LYS A 29 4.62 -3.20 -20.58
C LYS A 29 4.83 -4.58 -21.19
N PRO A 30 4.68 -4.74 -22.52
CA PRO A 30 4.80 -6.04 -23.19
C PRO A 30 6.23 -6.61 -23.20
N THR A 31 7.24 -5.80 -22.86
CA THR A 31 8.66 -6.15 -22.94
C THR A 31 9.28 -6.64 -21.62
N LEU A 32 8.48 -6.90 -20.58
CA LEU A 32 9.00 -7.37 -19.29
C LEU A 32 9.53 -8.80 -19.37
N GLY A 33 10.78 -9.00 -18.94
CA GLY A 33 11.33 -10.35 -18.74
C GLY A 33 10.67 -11.10 -17.57
N LYS A 34 10.73 -12.44 -17.58
CA LYS A 34 10.11 -13.29 -16.53
C LYS A 34 10.51 -12.91 -15.09
N SER A 35 11.77 -12.56 -14.87
CA SER A 35 12.26 -12.14 -13.54
C SER A 35 11.65 -10.81 -13.10
N GLN A 36 11.53 -9.85 -14.03
CA GLN A 36 10.89 -8.55 -13.78
C GLN A 36 9.40 -8.72 -13.49
N GLN A 37 8.69 -9.53 -14.27
CA GLN A 37 7.28 -9.87 -14.03
C GLN A 37 7.09 -10.44 -12.61
N THR A 38 7.90 -11.42 -12.23
CA THR A 38 7.86 -12.03 -10.89
C THR A 38 8.08 -10.99 -9.79
N LEU A 39 9.08 -10.11 -9.96
CA LEU A 39 9.40 -9.06 -8.99
C LEU A 39 8.24 -8.04 -8.85
N ILE A 40 7.66 -7.61 -9.97
CA ILE A 40 6.52 -6.68 -10.02
C ILE A 40 5.32 -7.28 -9.31
N THR A 41 4.96 -8.53 -9.60
CA THR A 41 3.84 -9.22 -8.94
C THR A 41 4.06 -9.33 -7.43
N ARG A 42 5.27 -9.68 -6.99
CA ARG A 42 5.60 -9.75 -5.55
C ARG A 42 5.50 -8.38 -4.87
N ARG A 43 6.00 -7.32 -5.51
CA ARG A 43 5.89 -5.95 -5.01
C ARG A 43 4.44 -5.49 -4.92
N LEU A 44 3.63 -5.76 -5.94
CA LEU A 44 2.21 -5.42 -5.94
C LEU A 44 1.49 -6.12 -4.78
N LYS A 45 1.76 -7.42 -4.56
CA LYS A 45 1.19 -8.17 -3.44
C LYS A 45 1.57 -7.58 -2.09
N ALA A 46 2.85 -7.24 -1.89
CA ALA A 46 3.33 -6.62 -0.66
C ALA A 46 2.66 -5.25 -0.40
N MET A 47 2.52 -4.42 -1.44
CA MET A 47 1.88 -3.11 -1.33
C MET A 47 0.40 -3.22 -0.97
N LYS A 48 -0.32 -4.20 -1.55
CA LYS A 48 -1.73 -4.46 -1.20
C LYS A 48 -1.89 -4.89 0.26
N ILE A 49 -1.01 -5.79 0.74
CA ILE A 49 -1.00 -6.21 2.15
C ILE A 49 -0.72 -5.01 3.07
N ALA A 50 0.28 -4.19 2.74
CA ALA A 50 0.61 -3.01 3.52
C ALA A 50 -0.57 -2.03 3.58
N SER A 51 -1.24 -1.78 2.45
CA SER A 51 -2.43 -0.93 2.40
C SER A 51 -3.54 -1.46 3.31
N GLU A 52 -3.80 -2.77 3.29
CA GLU A 52 -4.83 -3.38 4.13
C GLU A 52 -4.50 -3.26 5.62
N LEU A 53 -3.24 -3.45 6.01
CA LEU A 53 -2.80 -3.28 7.40
C LEU A 53 -2.97 -1.84 7.88
N ILE A 54 -2.63 -0.85 7.04
CA ILE A 54 -2.79 0.57 7.38
C ILE A 54 -4.28 0.94 7.47
N SER A 55 -5.12 0.43 6.57
CA SER A 55 -6.58 0.64 6.64
C SER A 55 -7.17 0.08 7.94
N ARG A 56 -6.73 -1.11 8.37
CA ARG A 56 -7.15 -1.69 9.66
C ARG A 56 -6.69 -0.84 10.85
N GLU A 57 -5.47 -0.32 10.81
CA GLU A 57 -4.98 0.56 11.88
C GLU A 57 -5.75 1.89 11.93
N MET A 58 -6.14 2.41 10.78
CA MET A 58 -6.96 3.61 10.66
C MET A 58 -8.39 3.38 11.19
N GLU A 59 -8.98 2.21 10.97
CA GLU A 59 -10.25 1.80 11.60
C GLU A 59 -10.12 1.70 13.12
N ASN A 60 -9.01 1.16 13.63
CA ASN A 60 -8.73 1.12 15.07
C ASN A 60 -8.60 2.54 15.66
N ALA A 61 -7.88 3.44 14.98
CA ALA A 61 -7.73 4.83 15.39
C ALA A 61 -9.07 5.56 15.45
N ASN A 62 -9.97 5.32 14.49
CA ASN A 62 -11.34 5.88 14.48
C ASN A 62 -12.17 5.43 15.69
N TYR A 63 -11.93 4.23 16.21
CA TYR A 63 -12.64 3.73 17.40
C TYR A 63 -12.19 4.45 18.67
N VAL A 64 -10.90 4.81 18.77
CA VAL A 64 -10.30 5.48 19.93
C VAL A 64 -10.69 6.97 20.01
N GLU A 65 -10.92 7.65 18.89
CA GLU A 65 -11.38 9.05 18.90
C GLU A 65 -12.88 9.22 19.21
N MET A 66 -13.67 8.14 19.15
CA MET A 66 -15.13 8.15 19.36
C MET A 66 -15.54 7.63 20.75
N SER A 67 -14.59 7.20 21.58
CA SER A 67 -14.80 6.69 22.95
C SER A 67 -14.09 7.54 24.01
#